data_AF-A0A5C8FTP3-F1
#
_entry.id   AF-A0A5C8FTP3-F1
#
_cell.length_a   1.000
_cell.length_b   1.000
_cell.length_c   1.000
_cell.angle_alpha   90.00
_cell.angle_beta   90.00
_cell.angle_gamma   90.00
#
_symmetry.space_group_name_H-M   'P 1'
#
loop_
_entity.id
_entity.type
_entity.pdbx_description
1 polymer ?
#
loop_
_entity_poly.entity_id
_entity_poly.type
_entity_poly.pdbx_seq_one_letter_code
_entity_poly.pdbx_strand_id
1 'polypeptide(L)'
;MKKIIFFISILFIFISCSNELITVVDEYNPPYGIKAIPGSNSISISFWSGILASDFVGFNLYAGTGSNFNQPNDAIKNNMGSYPTVENSTHTRSSFTFPISGTYNNGTLYYVTVTAYGTNDLIDTKYIETKINAIVPVIPRAEGDGTGNIITASNQPVGTIDTSNNKINSTNGWKVQSFGPQSDFNAVVVITNNIFYTNAEYSLNGLYIFSNVHNGLAKVWITNTNGSPSYHWAYHDKANLWMGI
;
A
#
# COMPACT_ATOMS: atom_id res chain seq x y z
N MET A 1 -53.11 45.58 29.92
CA MET A 1 -52.82 44.42 29.04
C MET A 1 -51.33 44.37 28.76
N LYS A 2 -50.57 43.78 29.67
CA LYS A 2 -49.10 43.62 29.62
C LYS A 2 -48.86 42.29 30.33
N LYS A 3 -48.48 41.22 29.62
CA LYS A 3 -47.82 39.98 30.14
C LYS A 3 -47.82 38.76 29.20
N ILE A 4 -48.38 38.81 27.98
CA ILE A 4 -48.51 37.59 27.14
C ILE A 4 -47.61 37.60 25.89
N ILE A 5 -46.80 38.64 25.65
CA ILE A 5 -45.98 38.73 24.42
C ILE A 5 -44.50 38.35 24.64
N PHE A 6 -44.04 38.20 25.90
CA PHE A 6 -42.63 37.90 26.18
C PHE A 6 -42.28 36.41 26.34
N PHE A 7 -43.29 35.53 26.32
CA PHE A 7 -43.07 34.08 26.46
C PHE A 7 -42.92 33.35 25.11
N ILE A 8 -43.35 33.96 24.00
CA ILE A 8 -43.22 33.36 22.66
C ILE A 8 -41.80 33.59 22.11
N SER A 9 -41.15 34.70 22.43
CA SER A 9 -39.78 35.00 21.99
C SER A 9 -38.72 34.11 22.65
N ILE A 10 -38.97 33.60 23.86
CA ILE A 10 -38.05 32.66 24.55
C ILE A 10 -38.22 31.23 24.02
N LEU A 11 -39.43 30.84 23.58
CA LEU A 11 -39.66 29.52 22.99
C LEU A 11 -38.93 29.34 21.64
N PHE A 12 -38.77 30.42 20.87
CA PHE A 12 -37.98 30.38 19.63
C PHE A 12 -36.46 30.31 19.86
N ILE A 13 -35.96 30.82 20.99
CA ILE A 13 -34.51 30.77 21.32
C ILE A 13 -34.08 29.36 21.76
N PHE A 14 -34.97 28.58 22.38
CA PHE A 14 -34.67 27.18 22.73
C PHE A 14 -34.88 26.20 21.57
N ILE A 15 -35.67 26.54 20.55
CA ILE A 15 -35.79 25.75 19.31
C ILE A 15 -34.62 26.05 18.35
N SER A 16 -34.04 27.26 18.40
CA SER A 16 -32.83 27.57 17.62
C SER A 16 -31.54 26.99 18.20
N CYS A 17 -31.52 26.57 19.47
CA CYS A 17 -30.37 25.89 20.09
C CYS A 17 -30.33 24.37 19.86
N SER A 18 -31.33 23.78 19.21
CA SER A 18 -31.40 22.32 18.94
C SER A 18 -31.23 21.97 17.46
N ASN A 19 -31.04 22.97 16.60
CA ASN A 19 -30.74 22.77 15.19
C ASN A 19 -29.58 23.67 14.76
N GLU A 20 -28.48 23.65 15.53
CA GLU A 20 -27.19 23.79 14.87
C GLU A 20 -27.02 22.50 14.05
N LEU A 21 -27.71 22.50 12.91
CA LEU A 21 -27.44 21.64 11.79
C LEU A 21 -26.01 21.99 11.41
N ILE A 22 -25.04 21.38 12.09
CA ILE A 22 -23.66 21.24 11.64
C ILE A 22 -23.78 20.37 10.38
N THR A 23 -24.20 21.01 9.29
CA THR A 23 -23.66 20.75 7.97
C THR A 23 -22.33 21.48 7.89
N VAL A 24 -21.43 21.25 8.85
CA VAL A 24 -20.08 20.96 8.41
C VAL A 24 -20.24 19.53 7.94
N VAL A 25 -20.48 19.38 6.63
CA VAL A 25 -20.03 18.18 5.95
C VAL A 25 -18.52 18.21 6.20
N ASP A 26 -18.09 17.69 7.36
CA ASP A 26 -16.71 17.35 7.65
C ASP A 26 -16.50 16.18 6.69
N GLU A 27 -16.19 16.56 5.46
CA GLU A 27 -16.15 15.69 4.31
C GLU A 27 -14.91 14.84 4.57
N TYR A 28 -15.13 13.67 5.18
CA TYR A 28 -14.12 12.65 5.26
C TYR A 28 -13.72 12.33 3.84
N ASN A 29 -12.66 12.98 3.37
CA ASN A 29 -12.12 12.68 2.07
C ASN A 29 -11.61 11.24 2.16
N PRO A 30 -12.13 10.34 1.31
CA PRO A 30 -11.67 8.97 1.33
C PRO A 30 -10.17 8.95 1.03
N PRO A 31 -9.41 8.01 1.62
CA PRO A 31 -8.02 7.79 1.24
C PRO A 31 -7.88 7.69 -0.29
N TYR A 32 -6.80 8.25 -0.83
CA TYR A 32 -6.56 8.28 -2.28
C TYR A 32 -5.11 7.99 -2.60
N GLY A 33 -4.84 7.67 -3.88
CA GLY A 33 -3.51 7.22 -4.30
C GLY A 33 -3.07 5.95 -3.57
N ILE A 34 -4.03 5.06 -3.27
CA ILE A 34 -3.81 3.81 -2.54
C ILE A 34 -2.89 2.91 -3.38
N LYS A 35 -1.86 2.37 -2.73
CA LYS A 35 -0.88 1.45 -3.28
C LYS A 35 -0.66 0.31 -2.30
N ALA A 36 -0.56 -0.90 -2.81
CA ALA A 36 -0.14 -2.05 -2.03
C ALA A 36 1.35 -2.32 -2.26
N ILE A 37 2.07 -2.60 -1.18
CA ILE A 37 3.50 -2.89 -1.19
C ILE A 37 3.67 -4.36 -0.77
N PRO A 38 4.08 -5.25 -1.68
CA PRO A 38 4.34 -6.63 -1.34
C PRO A 38 5.66 -6.74 -0.57
N GLY A 39 5.73 -7.69 0.37
CA GLY A 39 6.96 -8.15 0.98
C GLY A 39 6.95 -9.67 1.16
N SER A 40 7.97 -10.21 1.84
CA SER A 40 8.03 -11.63 2.18
C SER A 40 7.00 -11.97 3.25
N ASN A 41 5.99 -12.77 2.88
CA ASN A 41 4.85 -13.18 3.70
C ASN A 41 4.15 -12.00 4.40
N SER A 42 4.19 -10.83 3.77
CA SER A 42 3.71 -9.58 4.35
C SER A 42 3.16 -8.65 3.27
N ILE A 43 2.26 -7.76 3.69
CA ILE A 43 1.66 -6.72 2.85
C ILE A 43 1.67 -5.42 3.64
N SER A 44 2.07 -4.34 2.99
CA SER A 44 1.85 -2.97 3.49
C SER A 44 0.96 -2.19 2.52
N ILE A 45 0.30 -1.16 3.02
CA ILE A 45 -0.51 -0.24 2.22
C ILE A 45 -0.02 1.17 2.39
N SER A 46 0.14 1.89 1.28
CA SER A 46 0.53 3.29 1.23
C SER A 46 -0.56 4.10 0.58
N PHE A 47 -0.90 5.25 1.15
CA PHE A 47 -1.96 6.11 0.65
C PHE A 47 -1.77 7.54 1.14
N TRP A 48 -2.48 8.46 0.49
CA TRP A 48 -2.62 9.83 0.96
C TRP A 48 -3.96 10.00 1.65
N SER A 49 -3.95 10.81 2.71
CA SER A 49 -5.17 11.26 3.37
C SER A 49 -5.02 12.73 3.76
N GLY A 50 -6.14 13.46 3.76
CA GLY A 50 -6.22 14.86 4.16
C GLY A 50 -7.51 15.12 4.91
N ILE A 51 -7.83 14.24 5.87
CA ILE A 51 -9.05 14.33 6.68
C ILE A 51 -8.84 15.42 7.72
N LEU A 52 -9.74 16.39 7.75
CA LEU A 52 -9.70 17.51 8.70
C LEU A 52 -10.83 17.45 9.73
N ALA A 53 -11.60 16.36 9.73
CA ALA A 53 -12.77 16.20 10.56
C ALA A 53 -12.40 16.03 12.03
N SER A 54 -13.13 16.73 12.92
CA SER A 54 -12.84 16.75 14.37
C SER A 54 -13.11 15.41 15.07
N ASP A 55 -13.96 14.58 14.49
CA ASP A 55 -14.35 13.26 14.96
C ASP A 55 -13.52 12.12 14.35
N PHE A 56 -12.46 12.43 13.59
CA PHE A 56 -11.56 11.44 13.00
C PHE A 56 -10.71 10.73 14.07
N VAL A 57 -10.70 9.40 14.02
CA VAL A 57 -10.01 8.55 15.01
C VAL A 57 -8.93 7.68 14.37
N GLY A 58 -9.03 7.37 13.07
CA GLY A 58 -7.99 6.62 12.37
C GLY A 58 -8.45 5.94 11.09
N PHE A 59 -7.82 4.83 10.75
CA PHE A 59 -8.06 4.11 9.49
C PHE A 59 -8.45 2.66 9.73
N ASN A 60 -9.46 2.19 9.00
CA ASN A 60 -9.71 0.75 8.87
C ASN A 60 -8.97 0.22 7.63
N LEU A 61 -8.23 -0.86 7.83
CA LEU A 61 -7.53 -1.58 6.78
C LEU A 61 -8.27 -2.88 6.49
N TYR A 62 -8.29 -3.24 5.21
CA TYR A 62 -8.94 -4.44 4.71
C TYR A 62 -7.94 -5.22 3.89
N ALA A 63 -7.90 -6.54 4.10
CA ALA A 63 -7.16 -7.45 3.25
C ALA A 63 -7.84 -8.81 3.18
N GLY A 64 -7.86 -9.40 1.99
CA GLY A 64 -8.47 -10.71 1.77
C GLY A 64 -8.18 -11.25 0.38
N THR A 65 -8.53 -12.50 0.12
CA THR A 65 -8.37 -13.12 -1.20
C THR A 65 -9.51 -12.78 -2.17
N GLY A 66 -10.59 -12.16 -1.67
CA GLY A 66 -11.69 -11.63 -2.47
C GLY A 66 -11.55 -10.13 -2.71
N SER A 67 -12.00 -9.66 -3.87
CA SER A 67 -11.97 -8.24 -4.25
C SER A 67 -13.19 -7.44 -3.76
N ASN A 68 -13.97 -7.99 -2.82
CA ASN A 68 -15.16 -7.36 -2.25
C ASN A 68 -15.05 -7.42 -0.73
N PHE A 69 -15.28 -6.28 -0.08
CA PHE A 69 -15.26 -6.15 1.38
C PHE A 69 -16.59 -5.58 1.87
N ASN A 70 -17.16 -6.21 2.89
CA ASN A 70 -18.33 -5.73 3.60
C ASN A 70 -17.89 -4.81 4.74
N GLN A 71 -18.09 -3.51 4.56
CA GLN A 71 -17.82 -2.52 5.59
C GLN A 71 -18.90 -2.55 6.69
N PRO A 72 -18.53 -2.50 7.99
CA PRO A 72 -17.18 -2.54 8.54
C PRO A 72 -16.71 -3.96 8.90
N ASN A 73 -17.56 -4.96 8.69
CA ASN A 73 -17.40 -6.32 9.22
C ASN A 73 -16.09 -7.00 8.80
N ASP A 74 -15.61 -6.70 7.58
CA ASP A 74 -14.39 -7.28 7.03
C ASP A 74 -13.12 -6.45 7.36
N ALA A 75 -13.26 -5.31 8.06
CA ALA A 75 -12.12 -4.52 8.50
C ALA A 75 -11.30 -5.31 9.53
N ILE A 76 -9.99 -5.24 9.39
CA ILE A 76 -9.05 -5.86 10.32
C ILE A 76 -9.14 -5.11 11.65
N LYS A 77 -9.34 -5.82 12.74
CA LYS A 77 -9.42 -5.20 14.07
C LYS A 77 -8.03 -4.92 14.62
N ASN A 78 -7.93 -3.91 15.48
CA ASN A 78 -6.71 -3.67 16.25
C ASN A 78 -6.49 -4.78 17.28
N ASN A 79 -5.37 -4.72 18.02
CA ASN A 79 -5.01 -5.72 19.02
C ASN A 79 -6.00 -5.83 20.19
N MET A 80 -6.89 -4.84 20.37
CA MET A 80 -7.96 -4.86 21.38
C MET A 80 -9.28 -5.43 20.84
N GLY A 81 -9.33 -5.82 19.56
CA GLY A 81 -10.55 -6.32 18.92
C GLY A 81 -11.53 -5.21 18.49
N SER A 82 -11.05 -3.97 18.39
CA SER A 82 -11.84 -2.76 18.11
C SER A 82 -11.41 -2.06 16.81
N TYR A 83 -12.21 -1.08 16.38
CA TYR A 83 -11.88 -0.13 15.32
C TYR A 83 -11.39 1.19 15.92
N PRO A 84 -10.53 1.96 15.22
CA PRO A 84 -9.99 1.66 13.89
C PRO A 84 -8.95 0.54 13.92
N THR A 85 -8.57 0.01 12.75
CA THR A 85 -7.40 -0.87 12.63
C THR A 85 -6.12 -0.15 13.10
N VAL A 86 -5.96 1.11 12.68
CA VAL A 86 -4.83 1.97 13.03
C VAL A 86 -5.36 3.31 13.54
N GLU A 87 -5.01 3.67 14.77
CA GLU A 87 -5.35 4.97 15.35
C GLU A 87 -4.51 6.09 14.73
N ASN A 88 -5.14 7.23 14.47
CA ASN A 88 -4.47 8.41 13.95
C ASN A 88 -5.30 9.67 14.22
N SER A 89 -4.64 10.74 14.65
CA SER A 89 -5.24 12.06 14.90
C SER A 89 -4.65 13.17 14.01
N THR A 90 -3.94 12.80 12.95
CA THR A 90 -3.29 13.76 12.05
C THR A 90 -4.33 14.40 11.13
N HIS A 91 -4.72 15.63 11.45
CA HIS A 91 -5.62 16.44 10.63
C HIS A 91 -4.87 17.26 9.57
N THR A 92 -3.95 16.64 8.83
CA THR A 92 -3.21 17.32 7.75
C THR A 92 -3.03 16.39 6.56
N ARG A 93 -2.88 16.98 5.37
CA ARG A 93 -2.62 16.21 4.16
C ARG A 93 -1.26 15.51 4.26
N SER A 94 -1.29 14.21 4.47
CA SER A 94 -0.11 13.40 4.78
C SER A 94 -0.12 12.09 3.97
N SER A 95 1.06 11.55 3.71
CA SER A 95 1.22 10.19 3.20
C SER A 95 1.41 9.24 4.36
N PHE A 96 0.73 8.11 4.32
CA PHE A 96 0.81 7.06 5.32
C PHE A 96 1.28 5.78 4.67
N THR A 97 2.03 4.98 5.42
CA THR A 97 2.37 3.60 5.07
C THR A 97 2.20 2.74 6.30
N PHE A 98 1.31 1.76 6.24
CA PHE A 98 1.04 0.84 7.35
C PHE A 98 1.25 -0.61 6.93
N PRO A 99 1.92 -1.44 7.75
CA PRO A 99 1.84 -2.87 7.58
C PRO A 99 0.40 -3.32 7.86
N ILE A 100 -0.13 -4.21 7.03
CA ILE A 100 -1.41 -4.84 7.28
C ILE A 100 -1.16 -6.09 8.11
N SER A 101 -1.79 -6.20 9.28
CA SER A 101 -1.68 -7.39 10.12
C SER A 101 -2.39 -8.59 9.48
N GLY A 102 -1.88 -9.80 9.69
CA GLY A 102 -2.41 -11.02 9.12
C GLY A 102 -1.32 -12.04 8.77
N THR A 103 -1.75 -13.23 8.37
CA THR A 103 -0.86 -14.26 7.82
C THR A 103 -1.01 -14.27 6.31
N TYR A 104 0.05 -13.86 5.61
CA TYR A 104 0.06 -13.78 4.16
C TYR A 104 1.06 -14.77 3.59
N ASN A 105 0.63 -15.50 2.56
CA ASN A 105 1.46 -16.48 1.86
C ASN A 105 2.02 -15.88 0.57
N ASN A 106 3.34 -16.04 0.37
CA ASN A 106 3.98 -15.72 -0.90
C ASN A 106 3.27 -16.43 -2.07
N GLY A 107 3.13 -15.71 -3.19
CA GLY A 107 2.51 -16.24 -4.42
C GLY A 107 0.98 -16.36 -4.39
N THR A 108 0.31 -15.91 -3.33
CA THR A 108 -1.15 -15.84 -3.24
C THR A 108 -1.64 -14.42 -3.54
N LEU A 109 -2.68 -14.27 -4.36
CA LEU A 109 -3.30 -12.98 -4.66
C LEU A 109 -4.22 -12.55 -3.51
N TYR A 110 -3.95 -11.35 -3.01
CA TYR A 110 -4.79 -10.63 -2.07
C TYR A 110 -5.24 -9.32 -2.71
N TYR A 111 -6.31 -8.77 -2.15
CA TYR A 111 -6.83 -7.45 -2.42
C TYR A 111 -6.76 -6.67 -1.13
N VAL A 112 -6.39 -5.40 -1.21
CA VAL A 112 -6.29 -4.53 -0.04
C VAL A 112 -6.93 -3.18 -0.30
N THR A 113 -7.46 -2.59 0.76
CA THR A 113 -7.99 -1.23 0.74
C THR A 113 -7.93 -0.62 2.13
N VAL A 114 -8.22 0.68 2.19
CA VAL A 114 -8.22 1.48 3.40
C VAL A 114 -9.34 2.51 3.34
N THR A 115 -9.91 2.78 4.49
CA THR A 115 -10.98 3.75 4.69
C THR A 115 -10.65 4.60 5.91
N ALA A 116 -11.20 5.81 5.95
CA ALA A 116 -11.15 6.65 7.12
C ALA A 116 -12.26 6.28 8.10
N TYR A 117 -11.93 6.25 9.39
CA TYR A 117 -12.81 5.94 10.50
C TYR A 117 -12.86 7.10 11.49
N GLY A 118 -14.06 7.40 11.95
CA GLY A 118 -14.33 8.40 12.98
C GLY A 118 -15.46 7.98 13.91
N THR A 119 -15.60 8.73 15.00
CA THR A 119 -16.64 8.50 16.00
C THR A 119 -17.37 9.77 16.36
N ASN A 120 -18.67 9.83 16.08
CA ASN A 120 -19.49 10.97 16.43
C ASN A 120 -20.18 10.75 17.79
N ASP A 121 -19.79 11.55 18.78
CA ASP A 121 -20.35 11.51 20.14
C ASP A 121 -21.75 12.15 20.25
N LEU A 122 -22.27 12.78 19.18
CA LEU A 122 -23.59 13.42 19.14
C LEU A 122 -24.72 12.47 18.71
N ILE A 123 -24.41 11.24 18.29
CA ILE A 123 -25.40 10.22 17.88
C ILE A 123 -25.08 8.85 18.48
N ASP A 124 -26.11 8.08 18.86
CA ASP A 124 -25.97 6.76 19.51
C ASP A 124 -25.19 5.72 18.68
N THR A 125 -25.13 5.91 17.36
CA THR A 125 -24.25 5.13 16.46
C THR A 125 -22.94 5.87 16.27
N LYS A 126 -22.01 5.66 17.20
CA LYS A 126 -20.66 6.25 17.23
C LYS A 126 -19.74 5.85 16.06
N TYR A 127 -20.26 5.29 14.96
CA TYR A 127 -19.46 4.73 13.88
C TYR A 127 -19.65 5.54 12.59
N ILE A 128 -18.59 6.18 12.10
CA ILE A 128 -18.57 6.85 10.81
C ILE A 128 -17.37 6.34 10.03
N GLU A 129 -17.59 5.92 8.78
CA GLU A 129 -16.53 5.43 7.91
C GLU A 129 -16.75 5.87 6.46
N THR A 130 -15.67 6.25 5.78
CA THR A 130 -15.73 6.51 4.33
C THR A 130 -16.00 5.24 3.55
N LYS A 131 -16.74 5.36 2.44
CA LYS A 131 -16.92 4.26 1.50
C LYS A 131 -15.58 3.83 0.89
N ILE A 132 -15.41 2.53 0.70
CA ILE A 132 -14.32 2.00 -0.14
C ILE A 132 -14.47 2.56 -1.55
N ASN A 133 -13.43 3.25 -2.03
CA ASN A 133 -13.39 3.89 -3.34
C ASN A 133 -12.42 3.21 -4.32
N ALA A 134 -11.45 2.45 -3.80
CA ALA A 134 -10.46 1.72 -4.60
C ALA A 134 -10.01 0.47 -3.84
N ILE A 135 -9.79 -0.61 -4.59
CA ILE A 135 -9.26 -1.87 -4.08
C ILE A 135 -8.06 -2.24 -4.94
N VAL A 136 -6.92 -2.51 -4.31
CA VAL A 136 -5.65 -2.72 -5.00
C VAL A 136 -5.22 -4.18 -4.84
N PRO A 137 -4.93 -4.91 -5.94
CA PRO A 137 -4.39 -6.25 -5.87
C PRO A 137 -2.92 -6.25 -5.42
N VAL A 138 -2.52 -7.33 -4.74
CA VAL A 138 -1.13 -7.54 -4.29
C VAL A 138 -0.85 -9.02 -4.07
N ILE A 139 0.35 -9.47 -4.46
CA ILE A 139 0.82 -10.82 -4.18
C ILE A 139 2.12 -10.70 -3.37
N PRO A 140 2.15 -11.11 -2.09
CA PRO A 140 3.38 -11.25 -1.33
C PRO A 140 4.37 -12.15 -2.06
N ARG A 141 5.66 -11.95 -1.83
CA ARG A 141 6.71 -12.57 -2.64
C ARG A 141 7.93 -12.87 -1.83
N ALA A 142 8.67 -13.92 -2.21
CA ALA A 142 9.91 -14.21 -1.53
C ALA A 142 10.89 -13.05 -1.75
N GLU A 143 11.44 -12.52 -0.68
CA GLU A 143 12.47 -11.48 -0.71
C GLU A 143 13.67 -11.91 0.12
N GLY A 144 14.84 -11.36 -0.20
CA GLY A 144 16.06 -11.62 0.53
C GLY A 144 17.22 -10.81 -0.01
N ASP A 145 18.39 -11.04 0.57
CA ASP A 145 19.63 -10.40 0.18
C ASP A 145 20.59 -11.43 -0.43
N GLY A 146 21.54 -10.96 -1.22
CA GLY A 146 22.62 -11.75 -1.79
C GLY A 146 23.90 -10.95 -1.93
N THR A 147 25.02 -11.67 -2.08
CA THR A 147 26.35 -11.10 -2.25
C THR A 147 27.14 -11.82 -3.33
N GLY A 148 28.15 -11.14 -3.87
CA GLY A 148 29.00 -11.64 -4.94
C GLY A 148 28.47 -11.35 -6.33
N ASN A 149 29.18 -11.87 -7.34
CA ASN A 149 28.91 -11.55 -8.74
C ASN A 149 27.80 -12.39 -9.36
N ILE A 150 27.36 -13.48 -8.70
CA ILE A 150 26.24 -14.28 -9.19
C ILE A 150 24.97 -13.78 -8.49
N ILE A 151 23.98 -13.41 -9.31
CA ILE A 151 22.68 -12.96 -8.83
C ILE A 151 21.78 -14.19 -8.70
N THR A 152 21.40 -14.51 -7.48
CA THR A 152 20.44 -15.56 -7.16
C THR A 152 19.21 -14.97 -6.51
N ALA A 153 18.02 -15.36 -6.96
CA ALA A 153 16.76 -15.00 -6.34
C ALA A 153 15.97 -16.29 -6.04
N SER A 154 15.60 -16.54 -4.78
CA SER A 154 14.96 -17.79 -4.36
C SER A 154 15.72 -19.05 -4.83
N ASN A 155 17.05 -19.07 -4.62
CA ASN A 155 17.96 -20.14 -5.08
C ASN A 155 18.04 -20.34 -6.61
N GLN A 156 17.47 -19.45 -7.42
CA GLN A 156 17.58 -19.49 -8.87
C GLN A 156 18.68 -18.52 -9.34
N PRO A 157 19.71 -18.97 -10.08
CA PRO A 157 20.67 -18.06 -10.69
C PRO A 157 20.02 -17.34 -11.88
N VAL A 158 19.78 -16.04 -11.73
CA VAL A 158 19.08 -15.21 -12.74
C VAL A 158 20.01 -14.36 -13.59
N GLY A 159 21.22 -14.10 -13.10
CA GLY A 159 22.18 -13.27 -13.80
C GLY A 159 23.53 -13.16 -13.10
N THR A 160 24.39 -12.31 -13.65
CA THR A 160 25.69 -11.96 -13.08
C THR A 160 25.93 -10.46 -13.14
N ILE A 161 26.67 -9.96 -12.16
CA ILE A 161 27.19 -8.60 -12.09
C ILE A 161 28.61 -8.64 -12.65
N ASP A 162 28.82 -8.02 -13.81
CA ASP A 162 30.12 -7.87 -14.46
C ASP A 162 30.56 -6.42 -14.34
N THR A 163 31.22 -6.09 -13.21
CA THR A 163 31.75 -4.75 -12.96
C THR A 163 32.95 -4.41 -13.84
N SER A 164 33.60 -5.40 -14.47
CA SER A 164 34.73 -5.17 -15.37
C SER A 164 34.27 -4.62 -16.72
N ASN A 165 33.12 -5.10 -17.21
CA ASN A 165 32.50 -4.62 -18.45
C ASN A 165 31.33 -3.65 -18.22
N ASN A 166 31.04 -3.29 -16.97
CA ASN A 166 29.88 -2.48 -16.56
C ASN A 166 28.54 -3.04 -17.05
N LYS A 167 28.33 -4.35 -16.91
CA LYS A 167 27.10 -5.04 -17.35
C LYS A 167 26.45 -5.83 -16.24
N ILE A 168 25.13 -5.93 -16.35
CA ILE A 168 24.34 -7.01 -15.76
C ILE A 168 23.99 -7.97 -16.88
N ASN A 169 24.44 -9.23 -16.78
CA ASN A 169 24.14 -10.26 -17.76
C ASN A 169 23.08 -11.21 -17.21
N SER A 170 22.12 -11.65 -18.03
CA SER A 170 21.20 -12.70 -17.63
C SER A 170 21.83 -14.09 -17.83
N THR A 171 21.42 -15.06 -17.00
CA THR A 171 21.79 -16.47 -17.20
C THR A 171 20.95 -17.11 -18.33
N ASN A 172 21.38 -18.28 -18.80
CA ASN A 172 20.63 -19.02 -19.83
C ASN A 172 19.18 -19.27 -19.41
N GLY A 173 18.23 -18.95 -20.30
CA GLY A 173 16.79 -19.06 -20.03
C GLY A 173 16.18 -17.82 -19.35
N TRP A 174 17.01 -16.88 -18.90
CA TRP A 174 16.59 -15.58 -18.36
C TRP A 174 16.93 -14.44 -19.32
N LYS A 175 16.20 -13.35 -19.16
CA LYS A 175 16.46 -12.06 -19.80
C LYS A 175 16.31 -10.95 -18.76
N VAL A 176 16.91 -9.79 -18.99
CA VAL A 176 16.98 -8.67 -18.06
C VAL A 176 16.49 -7.36 -18.69
N GLN A 177 15.86 -6.53 -17.87
CA GLN A 177 15.51 -5.14 -18.16
C GLN A 177 16.02 -4.26 -17.02
N SER A 178 16.65 -3.13 -17.35
CA SER A 178 17.11 -2.15 -16.36
C SER A 178 16.13 -0.99 -16.24
N PHE A 179 15.95 -0.52 -15.01
CA PHE A 179 15.21 0.67 -14.65
C PHE A 179 16.14 1.76 -14.09
N GLY A 180 17.46 1.58 -14.24
CA GLY A 180 18.47 2.51 -13.76
C GLY A 180 18.51 2.64 -12.23
N PRO A 181 19.25 3.63 -11.71
CA PRO A 181 19.33 3.89 -10.27
C PRO A 181 17.98 4.25 -9.65
N GLN A 182 17.66 3.63 -8.53
CA GLN A 182 16.44 3.86 -7.75
C GLN A 182 16.78 4.17 -6.29
N SER A 183 15.96 4.99 -5.64
CA SER A 183 16.09 5.30 -4.21
C SER A 183 15.32 4.34 -3.30
N ASP A 184 14.44 3.52 -3.88
CA ASP A 184 13.58 2.57 -3.17
C ASP A 184 13.47 1.29 -4.01
N PHE A 185 13.66 0.14 -3.35
CA PHE A 185 13.41 -1.16 -3.96
C PHE A 185 12.02 -1.23 -4.58
N ASN A 186 11.01 -0.67 -3.93
CA ASN A 186 9.61 -0.72 -4.38
C ASN A 186 9.21 0.39 -5.36
N ALA A 187 10.15 1.20 -5.86
CA ALA A 187 9.88 2.31 -6.79
C ALA A 187 9.22 1.87 -8.11
N VAL A 188 9.62 0.72 -8.67
CA VAL A 188 9.00 0.17 -9.89
C VAL A 188 7.99 -0.90 -9.52
N VAL A 189 6.72 -0.59 -9.74
CA VAL A 189 5.58 -1.45 -9.36
C VAL A 189 4.91 -2.10 -10.58
N VAL A 190 4.92 -1.43 -11.74
CA VAL A 190 4.27 -1.91 -12.97
C VAL A 190 5.27 -1.98 -14.12
N ILE A 191 5.38 -3.13 -14.77
CA ILE A 191 6.18 -3.34 -15.97
C ILE A 191 5.25 -3.30 -17.17
N THR A 192 5.18 -2.16 -17.83
CA THR A 192 4.35 -1.98 -19.05
C THR A 192 5.11 -2.29 -20.33
N ASN A 193 6.45 -2.31 -20.27
CA ASN A 193 7.31 -2.61 -21.40
C ASN A 193 7.97 -3.98 -21.21
N ASN A 194 7.45 -5.00 -21.90
CA ASN A 194 7.90 -6.39 -21.76
C ASN A 194 9.09 -6.75 -22.67
N ILE A 195 9.95 -5.77 -22.97
CA ILE A 195 11.17 -6.00 -23.74
C ILE A 195 12.33 -6.28 -22.80
N PHE A 196 12.77 -7.53 -22.79
CA PHE A 196 13.92 -8.00 -22.02
C PHE A 196 15.07 -8.41 -22.95
N TYR A 197 16.30 -8.14 -22.50
CA TYR A 197 17.53 -8.36 -23.24
C TYR A 197 18.42 -9.41 -22.55
N THR A 198 19.52 -9.81 -23.18
CA THR A 198 20.50 -10.71 -22.55
C THR A 198 21.44 -9.99 -21.59
N ASN A 199 21.53 -8.67 -21.70
CA ASN A 199 22.29 -7.83 -20.79
C ASN A 199 21.65 -6.44 -20.65
N ALA A 200 22.06 -5.74 -19.61
CA ALA A 200 21.74 -4.34 -19.38
C ALA A 200 22.95 -3.59 -18.79
N GLU A 201 22.95 -2.27 -18.87
CA GLU A 201 24.01 -1.46 -18.24
C GLU A 201 23.96 -1.60 -16.73
N TYR A 202 25.15 -1.75 -16.14
CA TYR A 202 25.33 -1.75 -14.71
C TYR A 202 25.25 -0.34 -14.13
N SER A 203 24.62 -0.21 -12.96
CA SER A 203 24.62 1.01 -12.15
C SER A 203 24.49 0.68 -10.67
N LEU A 204 25.23 1.39 -9.81
CA LEU A 204 24.98 1.38 -8.37
C LEU A 204 23.56 1.88 -8.08
N ASN A 205 22.89 1.27 -7.10
CA ASN A 205 21.45 1.44 -6.85
C ASN A 205 20.58 1.09 -8.05
N GLY A 206 21.12 0.38 -9.04
CA GLY A 206 20.40 -0.04 -10.23
C GLY A 206 19.34 -1.06 -9.90
N LEU A 207 18.13 -0.83 -10.40
CA LEU A 207 17.03 -1.78 -10.31
C LEU A 207 16.87 -2.53 -11.63
N TYR A 208 16.83 -3.86 -11.53
CA TYR A 208 16.78 -4.79 -12.64
C TYR A 208 15.60 -5.74 -12.46
N ILE A 209 14.91 -6.03 -13.55
CA ILE A 209 13.93 -7.10 -13.60
C ILE A 209 14.47 -8.18 -14.52
N PHE A 210 14.55 -9.40 -13.99
CA PHE A 210 14.82 -10.61 -14.74
C PHE A 210 13.53 -11.35 -15.00
N SER A 211 13.35 -11.83 -16.22
CA SER A 211 12.22 -12.66 -16.62
C SER A 211 12.72 -13.90 -17.35
N ASN A 212 12.16 -15.07 -17.05
CA ASN A 212 12.41 -16.29 -17.82
C ASN A 212 11.37 -16.50 -18.94
N VAL A 213 10.57 -15.46 -19.25
CA VAL A 213 9.50 -15.45 -20.27
C VAL A 213 8.31 -16.37 -19.95
N HIS A 214 8.43 -17.27 -18.97
CA HIS A 214 7.38 -18.17 -18.54
C HIS A 214 6.74 -17.59 -17.27
N ASN A 215 7.09 -18.14 -16.10
CA ASN A 215 6.45 -17.80 -14.84
C ASN A 215 7.41 -17.17 -13.84
N GLY A 216 8.71 -17.09 -14.15
CA GLY A 216 9.73 -16.54 -13.26
C GLY A 216 9.94 -15.05 -13.49
N LEU A 217 9.73 -14.24 -12.46
CA LEU A 217 10.17 -12.85 -12.38
C LEU A 217 11.04 -12.66 -11.14
N ALA A 218 12.23 -12.11 -11.33
CA ALA A 218 13.08 -11.68 -10.24
C ALA A 218 13.34 -10.17 -10.34
N LYS A 219 13.04 -9.45 -9.27
CA LYS A 219 13.40 -8.05 -9.12
C LYS A 219 14.67 -7.98 -8.29
N VAL A 220 15.65 -7.22 -8.74
CA VAL A 220 16.97 -7.16 -8.11
C VAL A 220 17.41 -5.71 -8.04
N TRP A 221 17.84 -5.27 -6.87
CA TRP A 221 18.38 -3.94 -6.65
C TRP A 221 19.80 -4.04 -6.11
N ILE A 222 20.74 -3.45 -6.83
CA ILE A 222 22.15 -3.48 -6.46
C ILE A 222 22.39 -2.46 -5.35
N THR A 223 22.66 -2.93 -4.13
CA THR A 223 22.74 -2.09 -2.92
C THR A 223 24.16 -1.68 -2.56
N ASN A 224 25.17 -2.44 -3.00
CA ASN A 224 26.57 -2.10 -2.81
C ASN A 224 27.43 -2.66 -3.93
N THR A 225 28.52 -1.97 -4.20
CA THR A 225 29.46 -2.26 -5.27
C THR A 225 30.92 -2.15 -4.81
N ASN A 226 31.15 -1.71 -3.57
CA ASN A 226 32.47 -1.62 -2.97
C ASN A 226 32.84 -2.98 -2.35
N GLY A 227 33.82 -3.66 -2.95
CA GLY A 227 34.23 -5.00 -2.55
C GLY A 227 33.43 -6.07 -3.29
N SER A 228 32.75 -6.95 -2.55
CA SER A 228 31.80 -7.91 -3.16
C SER A 228 30.47 -7.21 -3.40
N PRO A 229 29.93 -7.17 -4.63
CA PRO A 229 28.62 -6.60 -4.89
C PRO A 229 27.57 -7.22 -3.97
N SER A 230 26.65 -6.41 -3.47
CA SER A 230 25.47 -6.90 -2.75
C SER A 230 24.22 -6.44 -3.44
N TYR A 231 23.16 -7.23 -3.28
CA TYR A 231 21.88 -6.94 -3.89
C TYR A 231 20.75 -7.41 -2.99
N HIS A 232 19.64 -6.69 -3.06
CA HIS A 232 18.36 -7.14 -2.55
C HIS A 232 17.55 -7.72 -3.69
N TRP A 233 16.79 -8.78 -3.45
CA TRP A 233 16.00 -9.45 -4.48
C TRP A 233 14.60 -9.77 -3.99
N ALA A 234 13.70 -9.86 -4.96
CA ALA A 234 12.37 -10.42 -4.81
C ALA A 234 12.07 -11.37 -5.96
N TYR A 235 11.31 -12.43 -5.69
CA TYR A 235 11.05 -13.49 -6.66
C TYR A 235 9.57 -13.89 -6.70
N HIS A 236 9.07 -14.07 -7.92
CA HIS A 236 7.79 -14.68 -8.24
C HIS A 236 7.99 -15.84 -9.20
N ASP A 237 7.35 -16.97 -8.89
CA ASP A 237 7.24 -18.17 -9.74
C ASP A 237 5.91 -18.22 -10.53
N LYS A 238 5.09 -17.17 -10.43
CA LYS A 238 3.79 -17.01 -11.11
C LYS A 238 3.63 -15.62 -11.74
N ALA A 239 4.69 -15.14 -12.39
CA ALA A 239 4.76 -13.88 -13.12
C ALA A 239 3.62 -13.69 -14.15
N ASN A 240 3.15 -14.78 -14.74
CA ASN A 240 2.02 -14.78 -15.66
C ASN A 240 0.72 -14.26 -15.02
N LEU A 241 0.58 -14.34 -13.69
CA LEU A 241 -0.53 -13.76 -12.95
C LEU A 241 -0.37 -12.24 -12.70
N TRP A 242 0.81 -11.70 -12.95
CA TRP A 242 1.16 -10.28 -12.73
C TRP A 242 1.18 -9.45 -14.01
N MET A 243 1.40 -10.08 -15.17
CA MET A 243 1.49 -9.38 -16.45
C MET A 243 0.13 -8.76 -16.82
N GLY A 244 -0.01 -7.45 -16.63
CA GLY A 244 -1.24 -6.70 -16.95
C GLY A 244 -2.12 -6.31 -15.76
N ILE A 245 -1.64 -6.52 -14.53
CA ILE A 245 -2.16 -5.89 -13.31
C ILE A 245 -1.24 -4.72 -12.94
#